data_AF-A0A1M5UJ71-F1
#
_entry.id   AF-A0A1M5UJ71-F1
#
_cell.length_a   1.000
_cell.length_b   1.000
_cell.length_c   1.000
_cell.angle_alpha   90.00
_cell.angle_beta   90.00
_cell.angle_gamma   90.00
#
_symmetry.space_group_name_H-M   'P 1'
#
loop_
_entity.id
_entity.type
_entity.pdbx_description
1 polymer ?
#
loop_
_entity_poly.entity_id
_entity_poly.type
_entity_poly.pdbx_seq_one_letter_code
_entity_poly.pdbx_strand_id
1 'polypeptide(L)'
;MYCLQAVIATESVLRELAGSTTEACIIPLGQHLWLLPMTDALFDAVTVAGALELDGFWKAPAGFDRLLTTCSETGPVAYIEAEYFGGAGTQTAQVWDAGQAVLGPLRLAEGEPSPTTGTPISQALRRLGAATGNHVDEFAAVGLGRHRDTDDWLTPRNRSRPVEPTT
;
A
#
# COMPACT_ATOMS: atom_id res chain seq x y z
N MET A 1 16.67 3.58 -7.09
CA MET A 1 16.07 3.36 -5.76
C MET A 1 14.61 3.03 -5.97
N TYR A 2 14.02 2.20 -5.11
CA TYR A 2 12.57 2.02 -5.00
C TYR A 2 12.16 2.41 -3.58
N CYS A 3 11.12 3.21 -3.44
CA CYS A 3 10.58 3.69 -2.18
C CYS A 3 9.05 3.69 -2.31
N LEU A 4 8.36 3.01 -1.41
CA LEU A 4 6.90 3.02 -1.36
C LEU A 4 6.43 3.02 0.08
N GLN A 5 5.53 3.93 0.40
CA GLN A 5 4.70 3.90 1.61
C GLN A 5 3.26 4.08 1.19
N ALA A 6 2.38 3.17 1.57
CA ALA A 6 1.01 3.25 1.11
C ALA A 6 0.04 2.40 1.94
N VAL A 7 -1.23 2.80 1.87
CA VAL A 7 -2.36 1.93 2.21
C VAL A 7 -2.85 1.22 0.96
N ILE A 8 -3.15 -0.07 1.07
CA ILE A 8 -3.76 -0.86 -0.02
C ILE A 8 -5.05 -1.49 0.51
N ALA A 9 -6.14 -1.31 -0.23
CA ALA A 9 -7.43 -1.95 0.04
C ALA A 9 -8.30 -1.92 -1.22
N THR A 10 -9.57 -2.28 -1.08
CA THR A 10 -10.59 -2.01 -2.10
C THR A 10 -10.89 -0.50 -2.19
N GLU A 11 -11.50 -0.07 -3.29
CA GLU A 11 -11.86 1.35 -3.49
C GLU A 11 -12.75 1.88 -2.36
N SER A 12 -13.74 1.08 -1.93
CA SER A 12 -14.71 1.48 -0.89
C SER A 12 -14.02 1.78 0.43
N VAL A 13 -13.10 0.90 0.85
CA VAL A 13 -12.32 1.07 2.10
C VAL A 13 -11.41 2.28 2.00
N LEU A 14 -10.71 2.48 0.87
CA LEU A 14 -9.84 3.65 0.73
C LEU A 14 -10.61 4.97 0.64
N ARG A 15 -11.82 4.98 0.09
CA ARG A 15 -12.68 6.17 0.08
C ARG A 15 -13.13 6.54 1.49
N GLU A 16 -13.45 5.56 2.32
CA GLU A 16 -13.77 5.77 3.73
C GLU A 16 -12.56 6.32 4.49
N LEU A 17 -11.38 5.70 4.31
CA LEU A 17 -10.15 6.12 4.95
C LEU A 17 -9.68 7.51 4.51
N ALA A 18 -9.81 7.83 3.21
CA ALA A 18 -9.51 9.15 2.68
C ALA A 18 -10.45 10.22 3.25
N GLY A 19 -11.69 9.86 3.59
CA GLY A 19 -12.67 10.75 4.19
C GLY A 19 -12.87 12.02 3.36
N SER A 20 -12.63 13.17 4.00
CA SER A 20 -12.67 14.50 3.36
C SER A 20 -11.28 15.14 3.20
N THR A 21 -10.21 14.36 3.37
CA THR A 21 -8.83 14.82 3.28
C THR A 21 -8.50 15.10 1.82
N THR A 22 -8.09 16.34 1.51
CA THR A 22 -7.84 16.77 0.12
C THR A 22 -6.50 16.23 -0.40
N GLU A 23 -5.61 15.88 0.52
CA GLU A 23 -4.29 15.30 0.31
C GLU A 23 -4.35 13.81 -0.05
N ALA A 24 -5.51 13.16 0.13
CA ALA A 24 -5.70 11.75 -0.17
C ALA A 24 -6.01 11.53 -1.65
N CYS A 25 -5.13 10.83 -2.35
CA CYS A 25 -5.32 10.42 -3.74
C CYS A 25 -5.32 8.89 -3.85
N ILE A 26 -6.42 8.31 -4.32
CA ILE A 26 -6.54 6.86 -4.54
C ILE A 26 -6.23 6.51 -6.00
N ILE A 27 -5.32 5.56 -6.21
CA ILE A 27 -4.88 5.11 -7.53
C ILE A 27 -5.27 3.65 -7.76
N PRO A 28 -5.88 3.29 -8.90
CA PRO A 28 -6.25 1.91 -9.17
C PRO A 28 -5.01 1.04 -9.39
N LEU A 29 -4.98 -0.11 -8.71
CA LEU A 29 -4.08 -1.23 -8.97
C LEU A 29 -4.79 -2.30 -9.82
N GLY A 30 -4.12 -3.45 -10.02
CA GLY A 30 -4.77 -4.65 -10.54
C GLY A 30 -5.67 -5.32 -9.51
N GLN A 31 -6.52 -6.24 -9.97
CA GLN A 31 -7.29 -7.16 -9.13
C GLN A 31 -8.23 -6.48 -8.12
N HIS A 32 -8.87 -5.38 -8.53
CA HIS A 32 -9.82 -4.60 -7.70
C HIS A 32 -9.20 -3.97 -6.45
N LEU A 33 -7.87 -3.95 -6.35
CA LEU A 33 -7.16 -3.23 -5.32
C LEU A 33 -6.83 -1.81 -5.77
N TRP A 34 -6.68 -0.94 -4.79
CA TRP A 34 -6.34 0.45 -4.94
C TRP A 34 -5.21 0.78 -3.97
N LEU A 35 -4.48 1.84 -4.31
CA LEU A 35 -3.34 2.35 -3.57
C LEU A 35 -3.67 3.77 -3.10
N LEU A 36 -3.44 4.05 -1.82
CA LEU A 36 -3.37 5.41 -1.29
C LEU A 36 -1.91 5.65 -0.86
N PRO A 37 -1.11 6.35 -1.68
CA PRO A 37 0.27 6.68 -1.34
C PRO A 37 0.32 7.55 -0.09
N MET A 38 1.20 7.18 0.86
CA MET A 38 1.45 7.95 2.08
C MET A 38 2.50 9.03 1.78
N THR A 39 2.05 10.10 1.13
CA THR A 39 2.89 11.29 0.89
C THR A 39 3.10 12.08 2.16
N ASP A 40 4.08 12.99 2.16
CA ASP A 40 4.34 13.85 3.33
C ASP A 40 3.11 14.69 3.70
N ALA A 41 2.40 15.22 2.69
CA ALA A 41 1.18 15.99 2.91
C ALA A 41 0.07 15.14 3.54
N LEU A 42 -0.11 13.90 3.09
CA LEU A 42 -1.11 13.01 3.70
C LEU A 42 -0.68 12.60 5.11
N PHE A 43 0.59 12.28 5.31
CA PHE A 43 1.17 11.94 6.61
C PHE A 43 0.91 13.04 7.65
N ASP A 44 1.21 14.29 7.31
CA ASP A 44 0.96 15.44 8.17
C ASP A 44 -0.53 15.63 8.47
N ALA A 45 -1.38 15.43 7.46
CA ALA A 45 -2.83 15.60 7.59
C ALA A 45 -3.50 14.55 8.51
N VAL A 46 -2.98 13.31 8.54
CA VAL A 46 -3.58 12.21 9.31
C VAL A 46 -2.85 11.89 10.62
N THR A 47 -1.70 12.51 10.87
CA THR A 47 -0.96 12.35 12.13
C THR A 47 -1.72 12.94 13.29
N VAL A 48 -1.94 12.14 14.34
CA VAL A 48 -2.60 12.59 15.57
C VAL A 48 -1.54 12.97 16.61
N ALA A 49 -1.50 14.25 16.97
CA ALA A 49 -0.56 14.75 17.98
C ALA A 49 -0.74 14.02 19.34
N GLY A 50 0.35 13.44 19.84
CA GLY A 50 0.37 12.71 21.12
C GLY A 50 -0.17 11.28 21.06
N ALA A 51 -0.54 10.78 19.88
CA ALA A 51 -0.85 9.35 19.69
C ALA A 51 0.44 8.51 19.63
N LEU A 52 0.29 7.20 19.79
CA LEU A 52 1.40 6.26 19.63
C LEU A 52 1.73 6.04 18.15
N GLU A 53 3.01 5.84 17.87
CA GLU A 53 3.47 5.40 16.54
C GLU A 53 3.09 3.94 16.30
N LEU A 54 2.96 3.58 15.03
CA LEU A 54 2.75 2.19 14.65
C LEU A 54 4.08 1.44 14.65
N ASP A 55 4.25 0.54 15.62
CA ASP A 55 5.47 -0.24 15.78
C ASP A 55 5.85 -1.00 14.51
N GLY A 56 7.14 -0.93 14.15
CA GLY A 56 7.68 -1.67 13.01
C GLY A 56 7.75 -0.90 11.70
N PHE A 57 7.18 0.30 11.64
CA PHE A 57 7.15 1.16 10.46
C PHE A 57 8.01 2.41 10.68
N TRP A 58 8.61 2.93 9.62
CA TRP A 58 9.45 4.13 9.67
C TRP A 58 8.73 5.40 9.22
N LYS A 59 7.60 5.29 8.52
CA LYS A 59 6.81 6.43 8.02
C LYS A 59 5.30 6.26 8.25
N ALA A 60 4.89 5.42 9.20
CA ALA A 60 3.49 5.32 9.60
C ALA A 60 3.09 6.54 10.45
N PRO A 61 1.99 7.25 10.12
CA PRO A 61 1.52 8.37 10.94
C PRO A 61 1.12 7.93 12.36
N ALA A 62 1.38 8.75 13.36
CA ALA A 62 0.99 8.44 14.74
C ALA A 62 -0.55 8.35 14.87
N GLY A 63 -1.03 7.30 15.53
CA GLY A 63 -2.46 7.01 15.70
C GLY A 63 -3.18 6.46 14.46
N PHE A 64 -2.45 6.20 13.37
CA PHE A 64 -3.02 5.72 12.11
C PHE A 64 -3.58 4.29 12.20
N ASP A 65 -3.07 3.49 13.15
CA ASP A 65 -3.57 2.15 13.48
C ASP A 65 -5.07 2.14 13.78
N ARG A 66 -5.59 3.18 14.46
CA ARG A 66 -7.01 3.30 14.79
C ARG A 66 -7.88 3.55 13.56
N LEU A 67 -7.39 4.36 12.62
CA LEU A 67 -8.07 4.62 11.35
C LEU A 67 -8.12 3.35 10.51
N LEU A 68 -6.99 2.64 10.39
CA LEU A 68 -6.90 1.36 9.68
C LEU A 68 -7.80 0.30 10.32
N THR A 69 -7.81 0.23 11.65
CA THR A 69 -8.69 -0.69 12.40
C THR A 69 -10.15 -0.39 12.12
N THR A 70 -10.57 0.88 12.20
CA THR A 70 -11.98 1.27 11.96
C THR A 70 -12.40 0.98 10.52
N CYS A 71 -11.61 1.42 9.53
CA CYS A 71 -11.93 1.18 8.13
C CYS A 71 -11.91 -0.32 7.77
N SER A 72 -11.17 -1.13 8.53
CA SER A 72 -11.13 -2.58 8.30
C SER A 72 -12.45 -3.30 8.59
N GLU A 73 -13.41 -2.63 9.26
CA GLU A 73 -14.76 -3.17 9.45
C GLU A 73 -15.56 -3.28 8.14
N THR A 74 -15.25 -2.45 7.14
CA THR A 74 -15.90 -2.47 5.82
C THR A 74 -15.18 -3.36 4.80
N GLY A 75 -13.93 -3.74 5.08
CA GLY A 75 -13.16 -4.72 4.32
C GLY A 75 -11.67 -4.67 4.67
N PRO A 76 -10.89 -5.69 4.28
CA PRO A 76 -9.49 -5.79 4.67
C PRO A 76 -8.65 -4.64 4.10
N VAL A 77 -7.70 -4.16 4.89
CA VAL A 77 -6.79 -3.05 4.56
C VAL A 77 -5.38 -3.38 5.01
N ALA A 78 -4.38 -3.02 4.20
CA ALA A 78 -2.98 -3.15 4.54
C ALA A 78 -2.27 -1.80 4.52
N TYR A 79 -1.30 -1.64 5.43
CA TYR A 79 -0.29 -0.60 5.35
C TYR A 79 1.06 -1.26 5.05
N ILE A 80 1.77 -0.70 4.07
CA ILE A 80 3.03 -1.24 3.56
C ILE A 80 4.10 -0.18 3.46
N GLU A 81 5.34 -0.60 3.69
CA GLU A 81 6.55 0.19 3.47
C GLU A 81 7.59 -0.67 2.76
N ALA A 82 8.28 -0.10 1.77
CA ALA A 82 9.37 -0.74 1.07
C ALA A 82 10.43 0.27 0.67
N GLU A 83 11.68 -0.12 0.84
CA GLU A 83 12.84 0.63 0.36
C GLU A 83 13.83 -0.37 -0.26
N TYR A 84 14.20 -0.18 -1.52
CA TYR A 84 15.22 -0.98 -2.19
C TYR A 84 16.29 -0.13 -2.87
N PHE A 85 17.54 -0.52 -2.67
CA PHE A 85 18.71 0.00 -3.35
C PHE A 85 19.57 -1.14 -3.90
N GLY A 86 19.85 -1.13 -5.21
CA GLY A 86 20.71 -2.14 -5.82
C GLY A 86 20.20 -3.60 -5.75
N GLY A 87 18.91 -3.82 -5.47
CA GLY A 87 18.31 -5.14 -5.34
C GLY A 87 18.28 -5.70 -3.91
N ALA A 88 18.90 -5.01 -2.95
CA ALA A 88 18.74 -5.24 -1.53
C ALA A 88 17.79 -4.17 -0.94
N GLY A 89 17.07 -4.50 0.11
CA GLY A 89 16.09 -3.58 0.67
C GLY A 89 15.30 -4.14 1.84
N THR A 90 14.46 -3.29 2.39
CA THR A 90 13.57 -3.63 3.50
C THR A 90 12.11 -3.63 3.04
N GLN A 91 11.30 -4.44 3.71
CA GLN A 91 9.85 -4.36 3.62
C GLN A 91 9.22 -4.47 4.99
N THR A 92 8.18 -3.70 5.24
CA THR A 92 7.26 -3.90 6.35
C THR A 92 5.84 -3.94 5.83
N ALA A 93 5.01 -4.85 6.33
CA ALA A 93 3.59 -4.89 6.01
C ALA A 93 2.75 -5.36 7.21
N GLN A 94 1.58 -4.78 7.38
CA GLN A 94 0.57 -5.20 8.35
C GLN A 94 -0.81 -5.12 7.71
N VAL A 95 -1.70 -6.04 8.11
CA VAL A 95 -3.07 -6.14 7.59
C VAL A 95 -4.07 -6.12 8.74
N TRP A 96 -5.13 -5.33 8.54
CA TRP A 96 -6.29 -5.29 9.40
C TRP A 96 -7.51 -5.81 8.63
N ASP A 97 -8.36 -6.56 9.32
CA ASP A 97 -9.61 -7.09 8.80
C ASP A 97 -10.61 -7.23 9.96
N ALA A 98 -11.86 -6.86 9.72
CA ALA A 98 -12.95 -6.91 10.71
C ALA A 98 -12.60 -6.24 12.06
N GLY A 99 -11.94 -5.08 12.02
CA GLY A 99 -11.59 -4.32 13.21
C GLY A 99 -10.40 -4.88 13.99
N GLN A 100 -9.60 -5.78 13.42
CA GLN A 100 -8.48 -6.43 14.12
C GLN A 100 -7.24 -6.54 13.23
N ALA A 101 -6.04 -6.49 13.82
CA ALA A 101 -4.81 -6.82 13.10
C ALA A 101 -4.74 -8.35 12.88
N VAL A 102 -4.80 -8.78 11.62
CA VAL A 102 -4.86 -10.22 11.23
C VAL A 102 -3.55 -10.76 10.64
N LEU A 103 -2.61 -9.86 10.33
CA LEU A 103 -1.26 -10.20 9.89
C LEU A 103 -0.28 -9.09 10.26
N GLY A 104 0.89 -9.46 10.79
CA GLY A 104 2.01 -8.54 10.98
C GLY A 104 2.01 -7.76 12.30
N PRO A 105 2.90 -6.76 12.44
CA PRO A 105 3.81 -6.28 11.40
C PRO A 105 4.83 -7.36 10.99
N LEU A 106 4.86 -7.69 9.70
CA LEU A 106 5.88 -8.53 9.10
C LEU A 106 7.00 -7.64 8.61
N ARG A 107 8.25 -7.99 8.93
CA ARG A 107 9.43 -7.27 8.49
C ARG A 107 10.36 -8.20 7.73
N LEU A 108 10.97 -7.67 6.67
CA LEU A 108 12.13 -8.24 6.01
C LEU A 108 13.24 -7.19 6.05
N ALA A 109 14.35 -7.49 6.71
CA ALA A 109 15.50 -6.58 6.78
C ALA A 109 16.41 -6.73 5.55
N GLU A 110 17.26 -5.74 5.32
CA GLU A 110 18.22 -5.78 4.22
C GLU A 110 19.19 -6.96 4.40
N GLY A 111 19.40 -7.73 3.33
CA GLY A 111 20.29 -8.90 3.33
C GLY A 111 19.67 -10.17 3.91
N GLU A 112 18.47 -10.11 4.48
CA GLU A 112 17.74 -11.31 4.88
C GLU A 112 17.18 -12.07 3.66
N PRO A 113 17.23 -13.40 3.66
CA PRO A 113 16.60 -14.18 2.61
C PRO A 113 15.09 -13.99 2.65
N SER A 114 14.47 -13.86 1.46
CA SER A 114 13.01 -13.79 1.38
C SER A 114 12.37 -15.07 1.95
N PRO A 115 11.32 -14.96 2.78
CA PRO A 115 10.62 -16.13 3.30
C PRO A 115 10.03 -16.97 2.17
N THR A 116 9.98 -18.29 2.37
CA THR A 116 9.35 -19.21 1.39
C THR A 116 7.86 -18.95 1.21
N THR A 117 7.21 -18.30 2.17
CA THR A 117 5.81 -17.87 2.14
C THR A 117 5.57 -16.60 1.30
N GLY A 118 6.64 -15.97 0.80
CA GLY A 118 6.65 -14.70 0.08
C GLY A 118 7.16 -13.53 0.94
N THR A 119 7.47 -12.41 0.30
CA THR A 119 7.86 -11.17 0.97
C THR A 119 6.72 -10.60 1.83
N PRO A 120 6.99 -9.73 2.83
CA PRO A 120 5.95 -9.12 3.67
C PRO A 120 4.80 -8.51 2.85
N ILE A 121 5.11 -7.74 1.80
CA ILE A 121 4.08 -7.10 0.97
C ILE A 121 3.27 -8.15 0.19
N SER A 122 3.90 -9.15 -0.40
CA SER A 122 3.19 -10.21 -1.13
C SER A 122 2.26 -11.02 -0.21
N GLN A 123 2.69 -11.28 1.03
CA GLN A 123 1.82 -11.90 2.04
C GLN A 123 0.62 -11.01 2.41
N ALA A 124 0.83 -9.70 2.57
CA ALA A 124 -0.25 -8.76 2.84
C ALA A 124 -1.25 -8.67 1.68
N LEU A 125 -0.77 -8.52 0.44
CA LEU A 125 -1.60 -8.49 -0.77
C LEU A 125 -2.47 -9.75 -0.91
N ARG A 126 -1.93 -10.93 -0.57
CA ARG A 126 -2.70 -12.17 -0.57
C ARG A 126 -3.86 -12.15 0.42
N ARG A 127 -3.68 -11.53 1.60
CA ARG A 127 -4.78 -11.32 2.57
C ARG A 127 -5.85 -10.37 2.04
N LEU A 128 -5.48 -9.42 1.18
CA LEU A 128 -6.42 -8.53 0.49
C LEU A 128 -7.11 -9.21 -0.72
N GLY A 129 -6.79 -10.47 -1.02
CA GLY A 129 -7.39 -11.22 -2.12
C GLY A 129 -6.59 -11.19 -3.43
N ALA A 130 -5.38 -10.63 -3.44
CA ALA A 130 -4.52 -10.71 -4.62
C ALA A 130 -4.05 -12.15 -4.88
N ALA A 131 -4.02 -12.53 -6.15
CA ALA A 131 -3.45 -13.77 -6.63
C ALA A 131 -2.26 -13.49 -7.55
N THR A 132 -1.26 -14.38 -7.55
CA THR A 132 -0.08 -14.26 -8.43
C THR A 132 -0.45 -14.39 -9.91
N GLY A 133 -1.37 -15.29 -10.25
CA GLY A 133 -1.69 -15.60 -11.65
C GLY A 133 -0.45 -16.06 -12.42
N ASN A 134 -0.14 -15.38 -13.53
CA ASN A 134 1.05 -15.65 -14.36
C ASN A 134 2.27 -14.82 -13.96
N HIS A 135 2.20 -14.07 -12.85
CA HIS A 135 3.31 -13.25 -12.34
C HIS A 135 4.14 -14.00 -11.31
N VAL A 136 5.34 -13.47 -11.04
CA VAL A 136 6.27 -14.05 -10.05
C VAL A 136 5.70 -14.02 -8.63
N ASP A 137 4.97 -12.95 -8.28
CA ASP A 137 4.35 -12.75 -6.98
C ASP A 137 3.17 -11.77 -7.06
N GLU A 138 2.46 -11.60 -5.94
CA GLU A 138 1.32 -10.70 -5.82
C GLU A 138 1.73 -9.23 -6.04
N PHE A 139 2.94 -8.83 -5.63
CA PHE A 139 3.48 -7.49 -5.87
C PHE A 139 3.50 -7.13 -7.36
N ALA A 140 4.05 -8.03 -8.18
CA ALA A 140 4.07 -7.87 -9.63
C ALA A 140 2.66 -7.97 -10.23
N ALA A 141 1.82 -8.88 -9.71
CA ALA A 141 0.49 -9.14 -10.23
C ALA A 141 -0.50 -7.96 -10.07
N VAL A 142 -0.39 -7.19 -8.98
CA VAL A 142 -1.23 -6.01 -8.76
C VAL A 142 -0.62 -4.74 -9.37
N GLY A 143 0.62 -4.82 -9.87
CA GLY A 143 1.29 -3.72 -10.57
C GLY A 143 1.92 -2.67 -9.66
N LEU A 144 2.41 -3.05 -8.47
CA LEU A 144 3.18 -2.13 -7.60
C LEU A 144 4.52 -1.72 -8.20
N GLY A 145 5.04 -2.48 -9.17
CA GLY A 145 6.26 -2.12 -9.91
C GLY A 145 6.10 -0.99 -10.94
N ARG A 146 4.91 -0.37 -11.07
CA ARG A 146 4.64 0.68 -12.07
C ARG A 146 5.40 1.98 -11.80
N HIS A 147 5.55 2.35 -10.54
CA HIS A 147 6.29 3.52 -10.09
C HIS A 147 7.28 3.10 -9.01
N ARG A 148 8.43 3.76 -8.98
CA ARG A 148 9.50 3.43 -8.04
C ARG A 148 9.55 4.35 -6.84
N ASP A 149 8.85 5.47 -6.88
CA ASP A 149 8.77 6.42 -5.77
C ASP A 149 7.30 6.63 -5.38
N THR A 150 7.04 6.87 -4.09
CA THR A 150 5.70 7.13 -3.55
C THR A 150 5.05 8.31 -4.27
N ASP A 151 5.79 9.39 -4.53
CA ASP A 151 5.26 10.62 -5.13
C ASP A 151 4.97 10.46 -6.64
N ASP A 152 5.70 9.56 -7.32
CA ASP A 152 5.49 9.27 -8.74
C ASP A 152 4.09 8.71 -9.02
N TRP A 153 3.43 8.10 -8.03
CA TRP A 153 2.06 7.60 -8.14
C TRP A 153 1.01 8.71 -8.30
N LEU A 154 1.31 9.93 -7.84
CA LEU A 154 0.40 11.07 -7.95
C LEU A 154 0.42 11.72 -9.33
N THR A 155 1.41 11.41 -10.17
CA THR A 155 1.51 12.02 -11.49
C THR A 155 0.48 11.40 -12.44
N PRO A 156 -0.49 12.16 -12.97
CA PRO A 156 -1.44 11.62 -13.93
C PRO A 156 -0.68 11.17 -15.17
N ARG A 157 -0.74 9.87 -15.47
CA ARG A 157 -0.25 9.37 -16.75
C ARG A 157 -1.17 9.94 -17.82
N ASN A 158 -0.63 10.84 -18.64
CA ASN A 158 -1.27 11.39 -19.82
C ASN A 158 -1.94 10.24 -20.59
N ARG A 159 -3.28 10.28 -20.73
CA ARG A 159 -4.04 9.27 -21.47
C ARG A 159 -3.50 9.23 -22.89
N SER A 160 -2.91 8.11 -23.30
CA SER A 160 -2.65 7.87 -24.71
C SER A 160 -3.97 7.87 -25.49
N ARG A 161 -3.90 8.56 -26.64
CA ARG A 161 -4.92 9.10 -27.55
C ARG A 161 -6.02 8.12 -28.04
N PRO A 162 -7.16 8.65 -28.54
CA PRO A 162 -8.31 7.87 -28.98
C PRO A 162 -8.00 7.04 -30.23
N VAL A 163 -8.63 5.87 -30.31
CA VAL A 163 -8.73 5.03 -31.52
C VAL A 163 -9.26 5.87 -32.68
N GLU A 164 -8.47 6.00 -33.74
CA GLU A 164 -8.95 6.47 -35.04
C GLU A 164 -9.82 5.38 -35.68
N PRO A 165 -11.02 5.70 -36.18
CA PRO A 165 -11.81 4.76 -36.96
C PRO A 165 -11.25 4.72 -38.39
N THR A 166 -10.73 3.56 -38.79
CA THR A 166 -10.46 3.28 -40.20
C THR A 166 -11.79 3.09 -40.92
N THR A 167 -11.94 3.85 -42.01
CA THR A 167 -13.08 3.88 -42.96
C THR A 167 -13.42 2.50 -43.51
#